data_AF-A0A7V2MF38-F1
#
_entry.id   AF-A0A7V2MF38-F1
#
_cell.length_a   1.000
_cell.length_b   1.000
_cell.length_c   1.000
_cell.angle_alpha   90.00
_cell.angle_beta   90.00
_cell.angle_gamma   90.00
#
_symmetry.space_group_name_H-M   'P 1'
#
loop_
_entity.id
_entity.type
_entity.pdbx_description
1 polymer ?
#
loop_
_entity_poly.entity_id
_entity_poly.type
_entity_poly.pdbx_seq_one_letter_code
_entity_poly.pdbx_strand_id
1 'polypeptide(L)'
;MRYAASNITTIVMLVLLFWTIATRVRASADTNWPLIFFGMLVMYHQSLPGRINDFALYVGVICALFLRFEFLSGFFRYLFMTIEIAVLLLISYDLMQHVVI
;
A
#
# COMPACT_ATOMS: atom_id res chain seq x y z
N MET A 1 6.34 -3.95 -26.54
CA MET A 1 5.48 -2.92 -25.92
C MET A 1 4.92 -3.32 -24.55
N ARG A 2 4.55 -4.59 -24.31
CA ARG A 2 3.96 -5.07 -23.03
C ARG A 2 4.87 -4.86 -21.79
N TYR A 3 6.19 -4.99 -21.95
CA TYR A 3 7.17 -4.75 -20.87
C TYR A 3 7.31 -3.27 -20.47
N ALA A 4 7.17 -2.35 -21.42
CA ALA A 4 7.23 -0.92 -21.12
C ALA A 4 6.00 -0.47 -20.30
N ALA A 5 4.81 -0.97 -20.67
CA ALA A 5 3.57 -0.69 -19.95
C ALA A 5 3.56 -1.25 -18.53
N SER A 6 4.11 -2.46 -18.30
CA SER A 6 4.27 -3.01 -16.95
C SER A 6 5.23 -2.19 -16.10
N ASN A 7 6.32 -1.68 -16.68
CA ASN A 7 7.30 -0.90 -15.92
C ASN A 7 6.77 0.48 -15.55
N ILE A 8 6.07 1.14 -16.48
CA ILE A 8 5.40 2.44 -16.21
C ILE A 8 4.36 2.30 -15.10
N THR A 9 3.49 1.28 -15.16
CA THR A 9 2.48 1.05 -14.12
C THR A 9 3.10 0.75 -12.75
N THR A 10 4.22 0.03 -12.72
CA THR A 10 4.96 -0.27 -11.48
C THR A 10 5.57 1.00 -10.87
N ILE A 11 6.14 1.89 -11.70
CA ILE A 11 6.66 3.19 -11.25
C ILE A 11 5.54 4.08 -10.71
N VAL A 12 4.39 4.14 -11.40
CA VAL A 12 3.22 4.88 -10.93
C VAL A 12 2.74 4.36 -9.57
N MET A 13 2.69 3.04 -9.38
CA MET A 13 2.33 2.44 -8.09
C MET A 13 3.33 2.76 -7.00
N LEU A 14 4.63 2.77 -7.29
CA LEU A 14 5.66 3.21 -6.33
C LEU A 14 5.48 4.67 -5.91
N VAL A 15 5.23 5.57 -6.87
CA VAL A 15 4.97 7.00 -6.55
C VAL A 15 3.73 7.14 -5.68
N LEU A 16 2.65 6.44 -6.01
CA LEU A 16 1.42 6.44 -5.21
C LEU A 16 1.66 5.84 -3.81
N LEU A 17 2.50 4.81 -3.69
CA LEU A 17 2.87 4.20 -2.42
C LEU A 17 3.57 5.21 -1.52
N PHE A 18 4.62 5.87 -2.02
CA PHE A 18 5.35 6.90 -1.26
C PHE A 18 4.45 8.10 -0.91
N TRP A 19 3.56 8.50 -1.82
CA TRP A 19 2.57 9.53 -1.55
C TRP A 19 1.62 9.12 -0.42
N THR A 20 1.19 7.86 -0.39
CA THR A 20 0.30 7.32 0.65
C THR A 20 1.00 7.29 2.01
N ILE A 21 2.29 6.92 2.06
CA ILE A 21 3.11 7.00 3.28
C ILE A 21 3.24 8.46 3.75
N ALA A 22 3.58 9.38 2.84
CA ALA A 22 3.78 10.79 3.17
C ALA A 22 2.49 11.46 3.67
N THR A 23 1.36 11.16 3.04
CA THR A 23 0.04 11.64 3.47
C THR A 23 -0.38 11.02 4.80
N ARG A 24 -0.06 9.75 5.08
CA ARG A 24 -0.30 9.12 6.40
C ARG A 24 0.45 9.82 7.55
N VAL A 25 1.66 10.32 7.30
CA VAL A 25 2.46 11.02 8.32
C VAL A 25 1.98 12.46 8.53
N ARG A 26 1.41 13.11 7.51
CA ARG A 26 0.97 14.52 7.55
C ARG A 26 -0.53 14.73 7.76
N ALA A 27 -1.39 13.80 7.34
CA ALA A 27 -2.83 13.99 7.28
C ALA A 27 -3.52 13.47 8.55
N SER A 28 -4.61 14.15 8.91
CA SER A 28 -5.52 13.69 9.97
C SER A 28 -6.16 12.35 9.60
N ALA A 29 -6.48 11.55 10.61
CA ALA A 29 -6.91 10.14 10.50
C ALA A 29 -8.13 9.90 9.58
N ASP A 30 -8.92 10.94 9.30
CA ASP A 30 -10.17 10.88 8.53
C ASP A 30 -10.04 10.68 7.03
N THR A 31 -8.81 10.61 6.51
CA THR A 31 -8.62 10.64 5.07
C THR A 31 -8.68 9.24 4.46
N ASN A 32 -9.59 9.03 3.49
CA ASN A 32 -9.81 7.74 2.82
C ASN A 32 -8.74 7.36 1.76
N TRP A 33 -7.74 8.21 1.50
CA TRP A 33 -6.69 7.97 0.50
C TRP A 33 -5.97 6.62 0.63
N PRO A 34 -5.61 6.14 1.84
CA PRO A 34 -4.93 4.86 2.00
C PRO A 34 -5.77 3.68 1.49
N LEU A 35 -7.09 3.74 1.72
CA LEU A 35 -8.01 2.70 1.26
C LEU A 35 -8.14 2.69 -0.28
N ILE A 36 -8.19 3.88 -0.88
CA ILE A 36 -8.20 4.04 -2.34
C ILE A 36 -6.91 3.47 -2.93
N PHE A 37 -5.76 3.77 -2.33
CA PHE A 37 -4.47 3.21 -2.75
C PHE A 37 -4.46 1.69 -2.67
N PHE A 38 -4.89 1.11 -1.54
CA PHE A 38 -4.98 -0.35 -1.40
C PHE A 38 -5.95 -0.98 -2.42
N GLY A 39 -7.06 -0.31 -2.74
CA GLY A 39 -7.97 -0.74 -3.81
C GLY A 39 -7.28 -0.78 -5.18
N MET A 40 -6.53 0.27 -5.53
CA MET A 40 -5.74 0.30 -6.77
C MET A 40 -4.63 -0.78 -6.76
N LEU A 41 -4.01 -1.02 -5.61
CA LEU A 41 -2.95 -2.01 -5.45
C LEU A 41 -3.48 -3.44 -5.62
N VAL A 42 -4.69 -3.73 -5.13
CA VAL A 42 -5.37 -5.01 -5.39
C VAL A 42 -5.69 -5.19 -6.87
N MET A 43 -6.16 -4.14 -7.56
CA MET A 43 -6.37 -4.20 -9.01
C MET A 43 -5.08 -4.43 -9.79
N TYR A 44 -3.99 -3.78 -9.37
CA TYR A 44 -2.66 -4.00 -9.94
C TYR A 44 -2.20 -5.45 -9.73
N HIS A 45 -2.37 -5.98 -8.52
CA HIS A 45 -2.03 -7.36 -8.19
C HIS A 45 -2.81 -8.38 -9.06
N GLN A 46 -4.12 -8.16 -9.28
CA GLN A 46 -4.89 -9.03 -10.18
C GLN A 46 -4.46 -8.93 -11.64
N SER A 47 -3.97 -7.76 -12.06
CA SER A 47 -3.50 -7.55 -13.44
C SER A 47 -2.11 -8.17 -13.69
N LEU A 48 -1.28 -8.27 -12.65
CA LEU A 48 0.10 -8.77 -12.67
C LEU A 48 0.34 -9.72 -11.48
N PRO A 49 -0.23 -10.94 -11.53
CA PRO A 49 -0.11 -11.90 -10.44
C PRO A 49 1.37 -12.29 -10.24
N GLY A 50 1.77 -12.43 -8.97
CA GLY A 50 3.11 -12.86 -8.56
C GLY A 50 4.15 -11.75 -8.37
N ARG A 51 3.77 -10.47 -8.52
CA ARG A 51 4.68 -9.32 -8.27
C ARG A 51 4.68 -8.76 -6.86
N ILE A 52 3.69 -9.13 -6.05
CA ILE A 52 3.50 -8.63 -4.69
C ILE A 52 3.12 -9.82 -3.83
N ASN A 53 3.64 -9.89 -2.61
CA ASN A 53 3.21 -10.88 -1.63
C ASN A 53 1.73 -10.69 -1.25
N ASP A 54 0.89 -11.67 -1.59
CA ASP A 54 -0.56 -11.67 -1.31
C ASP A 54 -0.86 -11.46 0.17
N PHE A 55 -0.09 -12.08 1.05
CA PHE A 55 -0.27 -11.98 2.49
C PHE A 55 0.00 -10.56 2.98
N ALA A 56 1.09 -9.95 2.51
CA ALA A 56 1.40 -8.54 2.83
C ALA A 56 0.28 -7.61 2.32
N LEU A 57 -0.19 -7.82 1.10
CA LEU A 57 -1.28 -7.04 0.51
C LEU A 57 -2.54 -7.10 1.39
N TYR A 58 -3.03 -8.31 1.72
CA TYR A 58 -4.25 -8.48 2.50
C TYR A 58 -4.12 -7.95 3.94
N VAL A 59 -2.98 -8.19 4.59
CA VAL A 59 -2.72 -7.62 5.93
C VAL A 59 -2.75 -6.09 5.87
N GLY A 60 -2.18 -5.48 4.83
CA GLY A 60 -2.23 -4.04 4.60
C GLY A 60 -3.65 -3.50 4.43
N VAL A 61 -4.47 -4.16 3.60
CA VAL A 61 -5.88 -3.79 3.40
C VAL A 61 -6.66 -3.85 4.73
N ILE A 62 -6.47 -4.93 5.49
CA ILE A 62 -7.14 -5.11 6.78
C ILE A 62 -6.70 -4.02 7.76
N CYS A 63 -5.40 -3.72 7.85
CA CYS A 63 -4.90 -2.65 8.71
C CYS A 63 -5.47 -1.28 8.31
N ALA A 64 -5.52 -0.97 7.01
CA ALA A 64 -6.10 0.28 6.51
C ALA A 64 -7.60 0.40 6.82
N LEU A 65 -8.35 -0.72 6.78
CA LEU A 65 -9.75 -0.77 7.19
C LEU A 65 -9.89 -0.52 8.70
N PHE A 66 -9.08 -1.19 9.52
CA PHE A 66 -9.10 -1.00 10.99
C PHE A 66 -8.78 0.44 11.39
N LEU A 67 -7.81 1.08 10.73
CA LEU A 67 -7.42 2.46 10.98
C LEU A 67 -8.48 3.49 10.60
N ARG A 68 -9.48 3.11 9.79
CA ARG A 68 -10.62 3.95 9.44
C ARG A 68 -11.69 3.98 10.54
N PHE A 69 -11.78 2.93 11.35
CA PHE A 69 -12.72 2.90 12.46
C PHE A 69 -12.19 3.75 13.61
N GLU A 70 -12.87 4.86 13.88
CA GLU A 70 -12.56 5.79 14.98
C GLU A 70 -12.55 5.11 16.36
N PHE A 71 -13.16 3.92 16.46
CA PHE A 71 -13.12 3.05 17.63
C PHE A 71 -11.71 2.59 18.03
N LEU A 72 -10.75 2.57 17.10
CA LEU A 72 -9.33 2.37 17.41
C LEU A 72 -8.68 3.72 17.75
N SER A 73 -8.79 4.15 19.01
CA SER A 73 -8.05 5.30 19.53
C SER A 73 -6.86 4.86 20.41
N GLY A 74 -5.86 5.74 20.55
CA GLY A 74 -4.69 5.49 21.40
C GLY A 74 -3.74 4.42 20.88
N PHE A 75 -3.40 3.44 21.72
CA PHE A 75 -2.35 2.43 21.45
C PHE A 75 -2.63 1.59 20.21
N PHE A 76 -3.86 1.11 20.02
CA PHE A 76 -4.21 0.28 18.87
C PHE A 76 -4.04 1.03 17.56
N ARG A 77 -4.41 2.32 17.51
CA ARG A 77 -4.16 3.17 16.33
C ARG A 77 -2.68 3.18 15.95
N TYR A 78 -1.79 3.41 16.91
CA TYR A 78 -0.35 3.42 16.65
C TYR A 78 0.15 2.06 16.18
N LEU A 79 -0.30 0.97 16.80
CA LEU A 79 0.08 -0.39 16.42
C LEU A 79 -0.28 -0.70 14.96
N PHE A 80 -1.55 -0.50 14.58
CA PHE A 80 -2.00 -0.77 13.22
C PHE A 80 -1.34 0.16 12.20
N MET A 81 -1.06 1.41 12.57
CA MET A 81 -0.31 2.34 11.73
C MET A 81 1.13 1.88 11.50
N THR A 82 1.82 1.40 12.54
CA THR A 82 3.17 0.84 12.39
C THR A 82 3.17 -0.41 11.51
N ILE A 83 2.18 -1.30 11.68
CA ILE A 83 2.04 -2.50 10.85
C ILE A 83 1.75 -2.11 9.40
N GLU A 84 0.85 -1.16 9.15
CA GLU A 84 0.54 -0.68 7.80
C GLU A 84 1.77 -0.09 7.11
N ILE A 85 2.56 0.74 7.82
CA ILE A 85 3.81 1.29 7.27
C ILE A 85 4.81 0.17 6.98
N ALA A 86 4.95 -0.81 7.87
CA ALA A 86 5.84 -1.95 7.64
C ALA A 86 5.42 -2.76 6.40
N VAL A 87 4.11 -2.99 6.22
CA VAL A 87 3.57 -3.65 5.04
C VAL A 87 3.83 -2.84 3.76
N LEU A 88 3.62 -1.52 3.80
CA LEU A 88 3.91 -0.65 2.65
C LEU A 88 5.40 -0.68 2.28
N LEU A 89 6.30 -0.77 3.26
CA LEU A 89 7.74 -0.94 3.01
C LEU A 89 8.07 -2.29 2.38
N LEU A 90 7.43 -3.39 2.83
CA LEU A 90 7.61 -4.70 2.22
C LEU A 90 7.13 -4.73 0.76
N ILE A 91 5.95 -4.16 0.50
CA ILE A 91 5.40 -4.06 -0.87
C ILE A 91 6.30 -3.19 -1.75
N SER A 92 6.88 -2.11 -1.21
CA SER A 92 7.85 -1.27 -1.92
C SER A 92 9.10 -2.06 -2.30
N TYR A 93 9.60 -2.91 -1.41
CA TYR A 93 10.74 -3.78 -1.68
C TYR A 93 10.45 -4.78 -2.80
N ASP A 94 9.31 -5.46 -2.74
CA ASP A 94 8.86 -6.40 -3.78
C ASP A 94 8.74 -5.69 -5.14
N LEU A 95 8.09 -4.52 -5.16
CA LEU A 95 7.94 -3.71 -6.37
C LEU A 95 9.29 -3.26 -6.95
N MET A 96 10.25 -2.87 -6.10
CA MET A 96 11.59 -2.48 -6.54
C MET A 96 12.36 -3.65 -7.18
N GLN A 97 12.26 -4.86 -6.63
CA GLN A 97 12.89 -6.04 -7.25
C GLN A 97 12.35 -6.30 -8.66
N HIS A 98 11.05 -6.13 -8.88
CA HIS A 98 10.42 -6.33 -10.18
C HIS A 98 10.61 -5.18 -11.19
N VAL A 99 11.12 -4.02 -10.76
CA VAL A 99 11.51 -2.92 -11.67
C VAL A 99 12.94 -3.11 -12.18
N VAL A 100 13.81 -3.70 -11.36
CA VAL A 100 15.25 -3.82 -11.65
C VAL A 100 15.59 -5.07 -12.47
N ILE A 101 14.71 -6.08 -12.49
CA ILE A 101 14.83 -7.32 -13.27
C ILE A 101 13.96 -7.25 -14.52
#